data_AF-A0A4Q2Y1W1-F1
#
_entry.id   AF-A0A4Q2Y1W1-F1
#
_cell.length_a   1.000
_cell.length_b   1.000
_cell.length_c   1.000
_cell.angle_alpha   90.00
_cell.angle_beta   90.00
_cell.angle_gamma   90.00
#
_symmetry.space_group_name_H-M   'P 1'
#
loop_
_entity.id
_entity.type
_entity.pdbx_description
1 polymer ?
#
loop_
_entity_poly.entity_id
_entity_poly.type
_entity_poly.pdbx_seq_one_letter_code
_entity_poly.pdbx_strand_id
1 'polypeptide(L)' 'MSLSGAVWQDGELLATGHDKKRIYRLRIPEAGKAVEWVATHGSPFPGQGIAVDPETGGLVGIDRKRKAVVFAEPRKP' A
#
# COMPACT_ATOMS: atom_id res chain seq x y z
N MET A 1 4.09 10.06 -13.35
CA MET A 1 4.00 8.91 -12.41
C MET A 1 3.44 9.46 -11.11
N SER A 2 2.38 8.86 -10.54
CA SER A 2 1.68 9.39 -9.35
C SER A 2 1.33 8.25 -8.38
N LEU A 3 1.25 8.59 -7.09
CA LEU A 3 0.63 7.76 -6.06
C LEU A 3 -0.85 8.14 -5.94
N SER A 4 -1.70 7.17 -5.60
CA SER A 4 -3.17 7.31 -5.70
C SER A 4 -3.91 6.77 -4.49
N GLY A 5 -3.29 5.87 -3.75
CA GLY A 5 -3.78 5.35 -2.49
C GLY A 5 -2.63 5.30 -1.50
N ALA A 6 -2.90 5.62 -0.24
CA ALA A 6 -1.93 5.50 0.82
C ALA A 6 -2.63 5.24 2.16
N VAL A 7 -1.98 4.46 3.03
CA VAL A 7 -2.41 4.23 4.41
C VAL A 7 -1.20 4.20 5.33
N TRP A 8 -1.38 4.65 6.56
CA TRP A 8 -0.37 4.55 7.60
C TRP A 8 -0.43 3.17 8.26
N GLN A 9 0.72 2.52 8.35
CA GLN A 9 0.87 1.25 9.06
C GLN A 9 2.28 1.17 9.65
N ASP A 10 2.39 0.88 10.95
CA ASP A 10 3.66 0.68 11.66
C ASP A 10 4.70 1.79 11.45
N GLY A 11 4.25 3.05 11.42
CA GLY A 11 5.11 4.22 11.24
C GLY A 11 5.59 4.46 9.80
N GLU A 12 5.11 3.67 8.84
CA GLU A 12 5.41 3.83 7.42
C GLU A 12 4.14 4.14 6.63
N LEU A 13 4.31 4.90 5.55
CA LEU A 13 3.26 5.18 4.60
C LEU A 13 3.32 4.11 3.50
N LEU A 14 2.34 3.22 3.51
CA LEU A 14 2.15 2.24 2.45
C LEU A 14 1.38 2.88 1.32
N ALA A 15 2.00 3.00 0.14
CA ALA A 15 1.41 3.70 -0.98
C ALA A 15 1.31 2.82 -2.23
N THR A 16 0.30 3.07 -3.05
CA THR A 16 0.11 2.43 -4.37
C THR A 16 -0.03 3.48 -5.46
N GLY A 17 0.44 3.19 -6.66
CA GLY A 17 0.15 3.99 -7.86
C GLY A 17 -1.00 3.40 -8.67
N HIS A 18 -1.59 4.18 -9.57
CA HIS A 18 -2.88 3.88 -10.23
C HIS A 18 -3.09 2.44 -10.74
N ASP A 19 -2.09 1.84 -11.39
CA ASP A 19 -2.30 0.61 -12.18
C ASP A 19 -1.40 -0.56 -11.77
N LYS A 20 -0.21 -0.26 -11.24
CA LYS A 20 0.79 -1.29 -10.95
C LYS A 20 0.41 -2.05 -9.69
N LYS A 21 0.55 -3.37 -9.75
CA LYS A 21 0.42 -4.29 -8.61
C LYS A 21 1.63 -4.20 -7.67
N ARG A 22 1.84 -3.03 -7.09
CA ARG A 22 2.99 -2.71 -6.23
C ARG A 22 2.56 -1.87 -5.04
N ILE A 23 3.14 -2.18 -3.89
CA ILE A 23 3.08 -1.37 -2.67
C ILE A 23 4.47 -0.80 -2.41
N TYR A 24 4.53 0.51 -2.25
CA TYR A 24 5.73 1.25 -1.89
C TYR A 24 5.68 1.53 -0.39
N ARG A 25 6.70 1.09 0.33
CA ARG A 25 6.91 1.45 1.74
C ARG A 25 7.71 2.73 1.77
N LEU A 26 7.11 3.79 2.30
CA LEU A 26 7.73 5.10 2.40
C LEU A 26 7.85 5.50 3.87
N ARG A 27 8.96 6.13 4.23
CA ARG A 27 9.14 6.73 5.55
C ARG A 27 9.21 8.24 5.41
N ILE A 28 8.47 8.94 6.27
CA ILE A 28 8.55 10.39 6.36
C ILE A 28 9.57 10.70 7.48
N PRO A 29 10.74 11.27 7.14
CA PRO A 29 11.73 11.63 8.16
C PRO A 29 11.23 12.81 9.00
N GLU A 30 11.71 12.91 10.25
CA GLU A 30 11.38 14.02 11.16
C GLU A 30 11.81 15.40 10.61
N ALA A 31 12.88 15.43 9.82
CA ALA A 31 13.37 16.62 9.15
C ALA A 31 13.83 16.29 7.73
N GLY A 32 13.58 17.22 6.80
CA GLY A 32 13.95 17.08 5.40
C GLY A 32 12.82 17.47 4.45
N LYS A 33 13.08 17.31 3.14
CA LYS A 33 12.11 17.65 2.07
C LYS A 33 11.73 16.46 1.19
N ALA A 34 12.32 15.28 1.43
CA ALA A 34 12.12 14.09 0.63
C ALA A 34 11.66 12.93 1.53
N VAL A 35 10.72 12.14 1.02
CA VAL A 35 10.33 10.87 1.64
C VAL A 35 11.36 9.80 1.30
N GLU A 36 11.64 8.94 2.27
CA GLU A 36 12.54 7.82 2.07
C GLU A 36 11.79 6.64 1.46
N TRP A 37 12.34 6.05 0.40
CA TRP A 37 11.84 4.81 -0.14
C TRP A 37 12.46 3.62 0.59
N VAL A 38 11.67 2.93 1.40
CA VAL A 38 12.13 1.82 2.25
C VAL A 38 12.18 0.51 1.45
N ALA A 39 11.10 0.18 0.74
CA ALA A 39 11.01 -1.04 -0.06
C ALA A 39 9.85 -0.98 -1.08
N THR A 40 9.84 -1.94 -2.01
CA THR A 40 8.68 -2.22 -2.87
C THR A 40 8.29 -3.68 -2.75
N HIS A 41 7.00 -3.92 -2.48
CA HIS A 41 6.42 -5.26 -2.46
C HIS A 41 5.43 -5.45 -3.62
N GLY A 42 5.21 -6.69 -4.02
CA GLY A 42 4.12 -7.04 -4.93
C GLY A 42 2.77 -6.90 -4.22
N SER A 43 1.73 -6.49 -4.96
CA SER A 43 0.36 -6.43 -4.46
C SER A 43 -0.54 -7.40 -5.23
N PRO A 44 -1.54 -8.04 -4.60
CA PRO A 44 -2.54 -8.80 -5.34
C PRO A 44 -3.52 -7.90 -6.13
N PHE A 45 -3.65 -6.62 -5.75
CA PHE A 45 -4.55 -5.64 -6.37
C PHE A 45 -3.80 -4.47 -7.06
N PRO A 46 -4.38 -3.85 -8.09
CA PRO A 46 -3.88 -2.60 -8.68
C PRO A 46 -4.17 -1.40 -7.76
N GLY A 47 -3.52 -0.26 -7.99
CA GLY A 47 -3.41 0.79 -6.97
C GLY A 47 -4.31 2.01 -7.12
N GLN A 48 -5.60 1.83 -6.87
CA GLN A 48 -6.47 2.93 -6.41
C GLN A 48 -7.32 2.41 -5.26
N GLY A 49 -7.24 3.04 -4.08
CA GLY A 49 -8.01 2.66 -2.90
C GLY A 49 -7.42 1.46 -2.16
N ILE A 50 -6.80 1.73 -1.01
CA ILE A 50 -6.30 0.72 -0.07
C ILE A 50 -6.70 1.10 1.35
N ALA A 51 -6.86 0.11 2.22
CA ALA A 51 -7.00 0.30 3.66
C ALA A 51 -6.31 -0.84 4.41
N VAL A 52 -6.10 -0.65 5.71
CA VAL A 52 -5.67 -1.73 6.61
C VAL A 52 -6.87 -2.61 6.91
N ASP A 53 -6.67 -3.92 6.86
CA ASP A 53 -7.62 -4.90 7.38
C ASP A 53 -7.44 -5.02 8.90
N PRO A 54 -8.41 -4.57 9.72
CA PRO A 54 -8.29 -4.57 11.17
C PRO A 54 -8.31 -5.98 11.79
N GLU A 55 -8.80 -6.99 11.08
CA GLU A 55 -8.89 -8.35 11.62
C GLU A 55 -7.57 -9.10 11.49
N THR A 56 -6.88 -8.95 10.35
CA THR A 56 -5.64 -9.67 10.07
C THR A 56 -4.38 -8.82 10.23
N GLY A 57 -4.52 -7.49 10.28
CA GLY A 57 -3.40 -6.55 10.14
C GLY A 57 -2.85 -6.47 8.70
N GLY A 58 -3.53 -7.09 7.75
CA GLY A 58 -3.18 -7.04 6.32
C GLY A 58 -3.66 -5.76 5.64
N LEU A 59 -3.72 -5.83 4.32
CA LEU A 59 -4.29 -4.76 3.50
C LEU A 59 -5.49 -5.26 2.72
N VAL A 60 -6.46 -4.37 2.56
CA VAL A 60 -7.57 -4.52 1.63
C VAL A 60 -7.43 -3.51 0.50
N GLY A 61 -7.69 -3.93 -0.72
CA GLY A 61 -7.69 -3.07 -1.90
C GLY A 61 -8.79 -3.46 -2.88
N ILE A 62 -8.96 -2.66 -3.94
CA ILE A 62 -9.97 -2.92 -4.97
C ILE A 62 -9.35 -3.30 -6.31
N ASP A 63 -9.95 -4.28 -6.98
CA ASP A 63 -9.71 -4.55 -8.40
C ASP A 63 -10.96 -4.17 -9.19
N ARG A 64 -10.93 -2.95 -9.74
CA ARG A 64 -12.06 -2.38 -10.51
C ARG A 64 -12.40 -3.19 -11.76
N LYS A 65 -11.39 -3.77 -12.43
CA LYS A 65 -11.62 -4.58 -13.64
C LYS A 65 -12.36 -5.86 -13.30
N ARG A 66 -12.04 -6.45 -12.14
CA ARG A 66 -12.71 -7.65 -11.62
C ARG A 66 -13.96 -7.36 -10.80
N LYS A 67 -14.25 -6.08 -10.51
CA LYS A 67 -15.32 -5.64 -9.60
C LYS A 67 -15.23 -6.35 -8.23
N ALA A 68 -14.01 -6.47 -7.70
CA ALA A 68 -13.73 -7.26 -6.50
C ALA A 68 -13.00 -6.45 -5.44
N VAL A 69 -13.27 -6.78 -4.18
CA VAL A 69 -12.43 -6.43 -3.02
C VAL A 69 -11.44 -7.57 -2.83
N VAL A 70 -10.17 -7.23 -2.63
CA VAL A 70 -9.06 -8.18 -2.56
C VAL A 70 -8.27 -7.94 -1.28
N PHE A 71 -8.04 -9.02 -0.54
CA PHE A 71 -7.28 -9.00 0.71
C PHE A 71 -5.84 -9.46 0.45
N ALA A 72 -4.91 -8.81 1.14
CA ALA A 72 -3.50 -9.16 1.18
C ALA A 72 -3.13 -9.39 2.64
N GLU A 73 -2.94 -10.66 3.01
CA GLU A 73 -2.52 -10.99 4.37
C GLU A 73 -1.07 -10.55 4.61
N PRO A 74 -0.73 -10.11 5.84
CA PRO A 74 0.65 -9.88 6.19
C PRO A 74 1.38 -11.22 6.15
N ARG A 75 2.57 -11.23 5.54
CA ARG A 75 3.38 -12.45 5.48
C ARG A 75 3.75 -12.82 6.92
N LYS A 76 3.30 -13.98 7.41
CA LYS A 76 3.79 -14.51 8.70
C LYS A 76 5.32 -14.61 8.64
N PRO A 77 6.01 -14.23 9.73
CA PRO A 77 7.48 -14.30 9.81
C PRO A 77 8.00 -15.73 9.63
#